data_AF-A0A9D4QVT0-F1
#
_entry.id   AF-A0A9D4QVT0-F1
#
_cell.length_a   1.000
_cell.length_b   1.000
_cell.length_c   1.000
_cell.angle_alpha   90.00
_cell.angle_beta   90.00
_cell.angle_gamma   90.00
#
_symmetry.space_group_name_H-M   'P 1'
#
loop_
_entity.id
_entity.type
_entity.pdbx_description
1 polymer ?
#
loop_
_entity_poly.entity_id
_entity_poly.type
_entity_poly.pdbx_seq_one_letter_code
_entity_poly.pdbx_strand_id
1 'polypeptide(L)'
;MTSIEALIDLQKLAFLGSLCHAPTGKPCHTLFILRLCQFDLCETRKVGFIPDIVKILQKYNLEDYLTTFKTKSLFPSKEKWKSVCKKTVRQHETSHWRMRLEQHKDFSLFKEVHKSLEPATIWRVAKIRPDSLSLMKFLSRLCCKKTHEQPVLCSKCTHQHMHIEVVHALFECPFTDSPARLQTFIETVRQLSAPLHEHLKNIEPATLVLYVMGMIDDVIADLMPIALYPEFLINCANFLQSVLSV
;
A
#
# COMPACT_ATOMS: atom_id res chain seq x y z
N MET A 1 -0.38 6.31 -0.89
CA MET A 1 -0.82 7.06 0.33
C MET A 1 0.42 7.44 1.15
N THR A 2 0.57 8.69 1.58
CA THR A 2 1.75 9.16 2.36
C THR A 2 1.38 9.26 3.83
N SER A 3 2.23 8.76 4.75
CA SER A 3 1.96 8.90 6.19
C SER A 3 1.92 10.37 6.61
N ILE A 4 1.21 10.67 7.71
CA ILE A 4 1.14 12.04 8.27
C ILE A 4 2.55 12.54 8.60
N GLU A 5 3.40 11.68 9.15
CA GLU A 5 4.81 11.99 9.42
C GLU A 5 5.56 12.37 8.15
N ALA A 6 5.46 11.55 7.08
CA ALA A 6 6.09 11.86 5.80
C ALA A 6 5.57 13.17 5.16
N LEU A 7 4.29 13.52 5.37
CA LEU A 7 3.75 14.81 4.95
C LEU A 7 4.39 15.98 5.73
N ILE A 8 4.54 15.85 7.04
CA ILE A 8 5.21 16.84 7.89
C ILE A 8 6.68 16.99 7.46
N ASP A 9 7.37 15.88 7.25
CA ASP A 9 8.76 15.86 6.81
C ASP A 9 8.93 16.56 5.46
N LEU A 10 8.03 16.32 4.50
CA LEU A 10 8.03 17.00 3.21
C LEU A 10 7.87 18.52 3.34
N GLN A 11 7.04 18.99 4.28
CA GLN A 11 6.88 20.43 4.54
C GLN A 11 8.17 21.03 5.13
N LYS A 12 8.79 20.34 6.09
CA LYS A 12 10.07 20.77 6.68
C LYS A 12 11.19 20.79 5.66
N LEU A 13 11.27 19.79 4.77
CA LEU A 13 12.21 19.75 3.66
C LEU A 13 11.94 20.89 2.66
N ALA A 14 10.67 21.18 2.32
CA ALA A 14 10.33 22.30 1.46
C ALA A 14 10.73 23.66 2.07
N PHE A 15 10.54 23.80 3.40
CA PHE A 15 10.97 24.97 4.14
C PHE A 15 12.50 25.11 4.14
N LEU A 16 13.25 24.02 4.36
CA LEU A 16 14.71 24.02 4.23
C LEU A 16 15.16 24.55 2.86
N GLY A 17 14.58 24.02 1.78
CA GLY A 17 14.91 24.49 0.43
C GLY A 17 14.66 25.99 0.27
N SER A 18 13.54 26.48 0.81
CA SER A 18 13.21 27.91 0.78
C SER A 18 14.23 28.78 1.54
N LEU A 19 14.80 28.27 2.65
CA LEU A 19 15.87 28.96 3.38
C LEU A 19 17.20 28.95 2.61
N CYS A 20 17.54 27.83 1.96
CA CYS A 20 18.74 27.71 1.12
C CYS A 20 18.68 28.58 -0.14
N HIS A 21 17.48 28.82 -0.70
CA HIS A 21 17.26 29.70 -1.85
C HIS A 21 17.03 31.17 -1.48
N ALA A 22 16.87 31.49 -0.19
CA ALA A 22 16.61 32.86 0.23
C ALA A 22 17.81 33.76 -0.12
N PRO A 23 17.58 34.99 -0.63
CA PRO A 23 18.65 35.92 -0.94
C PRO A 23 19.52 36.23 0.28
N THR A 24 20.83 36.32 0.07
CA THR A 24 21.79 36.76 1.10
C THR A 24 21.40 38.14 1.63
N GLY A 25 21.45 38.32 2.95
CA GLY A 25 21.07 39.58 3.62
C GLY A 25 19.61 39.66 4.06
N LYS A 26 18.75 38.72 3.65
CA LYS A 26 17.41 38.60 4.26
C LYS A 26 17.55 38.08 5.70
N PRO A 27 16.81 38.65 6.68
CA PRO A 27 16.93 38.23 8.09
C PRO A 27 16.73 36.73 8.31
N CYS A 28 15.81 36.10 7.58
CA CYS A 28 15.56 34.67 7.66
C CYS A 28 16.76 33.82 7.20
N HIS A 29 17.45 34.23 6.12
CA HIS A 29 18.63 33.54 5.62
C HIS A 29 19.80 33.72 6.61
N THR A 30 20.05 34.94 7.06
CA THR A 30 21.10 35.23 8.05
C THR A 30 20.88 34.43 9.33
N LEU A 31 19.66 34.44 9.87
CA LEU A 31 19.31 33.65 11.05
C LEU A 31 19.50 32.15 10.82
N PHE A 32 19.08 31.65 9.65
CA PHE A 32 19.27 30.24 9.29
C PHE A 32 20.75 29.84 9.27
N ILE A 33 21.61 30.61 8.59
CA ILE A 33 23.05 30.35 8.55
C ILE A 33 23.66 30.42 9.95
N LEU A 34 23.32 31.44 10.75
CA LEU A 34 23.80 31.56 12.14
C LEU A 34 23.41 30.33 12.98
N ARG A 35 22.16 29.89 12.90
CA ARG A 35 21.68 28.70 13.62
C ARG A 35 22.34 27.41 13.12
N LEU A 36 22.61 27.32 11.83
CA LEU A 36 23.30 26.19 11.23
C LEU A 36 24.76 26.10 11.72
N CYS A 37 25.48 27.22 11.73
CA CYS A 37 26.84 27.29 12.28
C CYS A 37 26.86 26.99 13.78
N GLN A 38 25.91 27.52 14.55
CA GLN A 38 25.78 27.20 15.98
C GLN A 38 25.56 25.72 16.23
N PHE A 39 24.78 25.05 15.38
CA PHE A 39 24.54 23.60 15.50
C PHE A 39 25.81 22.78 15.26
N ASP A 40 26.67 23.23 14.33
CA ASP A 40 27.94 22.56 14.05
C ASP A 40 28.99 22.80 15.16
N LEU A 41 28.93 23.95 15.84
CA LEU A 41 29.92 24.36 16.85
C LEU A 41 29.56 23.99 18.29
N CYS A 42 28.28 23.79 18.62
CA CYS A 42 27.83 23.56 20.01
C CYS A 42 27.10 22.22 20.18
N GLU A 43 27.55 21.42 21.15
CA GLU A 43 26.90 20.14 21.49
C GLU A 43 25.66 20.28 22.40
N THR A 44 25.55 21.39 23.14
CA THR A 44 24.75 21.41 24.38
C THR A 44 23.27 21.81 24.21
N ARG A 45 22.83 22.32 23.05
CA ARG A 45 21.40 22.66 22.81
C ARG A 45 20.95 22.35 21.39
N LYS A 46 20.64 21.09 21.12
CA LYS A 46 20.08 20.61 19.85
C LYS A 46 18.54 20.60 19.88
N VAL A 47 17.90 21.75 20.11
CA VAL A 47 16.43 21.89 20.02
C VAL A 47 16.06 22.91 18.93
N GLY A 48 14.96 22.65 18.22
CA GLY A 48 14.43 23.54 17.18
C GLY A 48 14.57 22.95 15.77
N PHE A 49 14.44 23.83 14.76
CA PHE A 49 14.37 23.42 13.36
C PHE A 49 15.65 22.74 12.84
N ILE A 50 16.85 23.23 13.19
CA ILE A 50 18.11 22.68 12.64
C ILE A 50 18.35 21.21 13.05
N PRO A 51 18.29 20.84 14.34
CA PRO A 51 18.40 19.43 14.74
C PRO A 51 17.33 18.53 14.11
N ASP A 52 16.10 19.03 14.02
CA ASP A 52 14.96 18.31 13.47
C ASP A 52 15.13 18.07 11.97
N ILE A 53 15.55 19.08 11.19
CA ILE A 53 15.80 18.91 9.76
C ILE A 53 17.02 18.01 9.50
N VAL A 54 18.06 18.06 10.33
CA VAL A 54 19.21 17.14 10.22
C VAL A 54 18.77 15.69 10.41
N LYS A 55 17.95 15.40 11.42
CA LYS A 55 17.37 14.05 11.62
C LYS A 55 16.54 13.60 10.42
N ILE A 56 15.75 14.50 9.83
CA ILE A 56 14.96 14.21 8.63
C ILE A 56 15.88 13.92 7.43
N LEU A 57 16.92 14.72 7.23
CA LEU A 57 17.89 14.48 6.16
C LEU A 57 18.58 13.13 6.34
N GLN A 58 18.94 12.74 7.57
CA GLN A 58 19.48 11.41 7.90
C GLN A 58 18.49 10.29 7.57
N LYS A 59 17.25 10.42 8.07
CA LYS A 59 16.17 9.44 7.82
C LYS A 59 15.99 9.14 6.33
N TYR A 60 16.14 10.15 5.47
CA TYR A 60 15.95 10.01 4.03
C TYR A 60 17.27 9.94 3.21
N ASN A 61 18.44 9.85 3.85
CA ASN A 61 19.75 9.87 3.18
C ASN A 61 19.94 11.09 2.24
N LEU A 62 19.62 12.29 2.74
CA LEU A 62 19.68 13.57 2.02
C LEU A 62 20.74 14.54 2.60
N GLU A 63 21.58 14.09 3.54
CA GLU A 63 22.55 14.93 4.25
C GLU A 63 23.53 15.63 3.32
N ASP A 64 23.95 14.97 2.23
CA ASP A 64 24.90 15.50 1.26
C ASP A 64 24.46 16.84 0.64
N TYR A 65 23.14 17.07 0.52
CA TYR A 65 22.63 18.34 0.01
C TYR A 65 22.91 19.50 0.97
N LEU A 66 22.78 19.25 2.28
CA LEU A 66 23.10 20.25 3.29
C LEU A 66 24.62 20.45 3.40
N THR A 67 25.40 19.38 3.35
CA THR A 67 26.87 19.45 3.34
C THR A 67 27.40 20.21 2.13
N THR A 68 26.85 19.95 0.94
CA THR A 68 27.20 20.65 -0.30
C THR A 68 26.83 22.13 -0.22
N PHE A 69 25.69 22.46 0.37
CA PHE A 69 25.31 23.85 0.61
C PHE A 69 26.27 24.56 1.58
N LYS A 70 26.66 23.92 2.68
CA LYS A 70 27.61 24.50 3.65
C LYS A 70 28.98 24.77 3.04
N THR A 71 29.49 23.83 2.24
CA THR A 71 30.87 23.86 1.73
C THR A 71 31.03 24.63 0.43
N LYS A 72 30.03 24.57 -0.46
CA LYS A 72 30.10 25.12 -1.82
C LYS A 72 29.05 26.21 -2.07
N SER A 73 28.15 26.47 -1.12
CA SER A 73 26.99 27.35 -1.31
C SER A 73 26.10 26.92 -2.49
N LEU A 74 26.10 25.62 -2.81
CA LEU A 74 25.29 25.04 -3.87
C LEU A 74 24.11 24.26 -3.30
N PHE A 75 22.91 24.53 -3.82
CA PHE A 75 21.70 23.79 -3.50
C PHE A 75 20.89 23.54 -4.78
N PRO A 76 20.16 22.41 -4.91
CA PRO A 76 19.33 22.16 -6.09
C PRO A 76 18.29 23.25 -6.29
N SER A 77 17.87 23.53 -7.53
CA SER A 77 16.76 24.45 -7.78
C SER A 77 15.48 24.02 -7.04
N LYS A 78 14.55 24.95 -6.84
CA LYS A 78 13.31 24.69 -6.09
C LYS A 78 12.52 23.50 -6.64
N GLU A 79 12.40 23.40 -7.96
CA GLU A 79 11.70 22.31 -8.66
C GLU A 79 12.44 20.99 -8.48
N LYS A 80 13.78 21.00 -8.64
CA LYS A 80 14.62 19.81 -8.48
C LYS A 80 14.59 19.31 -7.05
N TRP A 81 14.70 20.20 -6.06
CA TRP A 81 14.60 19.86 -4.64
C TRP A 81 13.26 19.24 -4.29
N LYS A 82 12.15 19.85 -4.74
CA LYS A 82 10.81 19.30 -4.56
C LYS A 82 10.67 17.90 -5.15
N SER A 83 11.23 17.66 -6.33
CA SER A 83 11.24 16.35 -6.98
C SER A 83 12.05 15.32 -6.19
N VAL A 84 13.27 15.68 -5.76
CA VAL A 84 14.14 14.83 -4.93
C VAL A 84 13.43 14.44 -3.64
N CYS A 85 12.92 15.41 -2.87
CA CYS A 85 12.23 15.12 -1.61
C CYS A 85 11.04 14.18 -1.80
N LYS A 86 10.16 14.46 -2.78
CA LYS A 86 9.01 13.59 -3.06
C LYS A 86 9.42 12.18 -3.42
N LYS A 87 10.41 12.03 -4.30
CA LYS A 87 10.91 10.72 -4.75
C LYS A 87 11.50 9.94 -3.58
N THR A 88 12.42 10.55 -2.83
CA THR A 88 13.14 9.88 -1.74
C THR A 88 12.21 9.52 -0.59
N VAL A 89 11.33 10.42 -0.17
CA VAL A 89 10.33 10.13 0.87
C VAL A 89 9.41 8.99 0.43
N ARG A 90 8.92 9.01 -0.82
CA ARG A 90 8.08 7.91 -1.35
C ARG A 90 8.82 6.58 -1.37
N GLN A 91 10.09 6.56 -1.77
CA GLN A 91 10.92 5.36 -1.79
C GLN A 91 11.15 4.80 -0.38
N HIS A 92 11.43 5.69 0.59
CA HIS A 92 11.58 5.32 1.99
C HIS A 92 10.29 4.70 2.54
N GLU A 93 9.14 5.38 2.38
CA GLU A 93 7.84 4.87 2.84
C GLU A 93 7.47 3.54 2.20
N THR A 94 7.72 3.38 0.90
CA THR A 94 7.44 2.12 0.17
C THR A 94 8.29 0.98 0.70
N SER A 95 9.58 1.24 0.97
CA SER A 95 10.51 0.24 1.49
C SER A 95 10.14 -0.15 2.92
N HIS A 96 9.83 0.83 3.77
CA HIS A 96 9.40 0.59 5.14
C HIS A 96 8.07 -0.17 5.21
N TRP A 97 7.11 0.15 4.33
CA TRP A 97 5.87 -0.61 4.21
C TRP A 97 6.12 -2.06 3.79
N ARG A 98 6.96 -2.29 2.78
CA ARG A 98 7.31 -3.65 2.35
C ARG A 98 7.98 -4.46 3.46
N MET A 99 8.94 -3.85 4.17
CA MET A 99 9.64 -4.47 5.29
C MET A 99 8.68 -4.89 6.40
N ARG A 100 7.71 -4.02 6.77
CA ARG A 100 6.68 -4.37 7.76
C ARG A 100 5.82 -5.55 7.31
N LEU A 101 5.45 -5.61 6.03
CA LEU A 101 4.68 -6.76 5.51
C LEU A 101 5.51 -8.05 5.48
N GLU A 102 6.82 -7.97 5.29
CA GLU A 102 7.72 -9.13 5.26
C GLU A 102 8.01 -9.69 6.65
N GLN A 103 8.11 -8.84 7.66
CA GLN A 103 8.42 -9.26 9.04
C GLN A 103 7.25 -9.96 9.74
N HIS A 104 6.02 -9.74 9.28
CA HIS A 104 4.82 -10.19 9.97
C HIS A 104 4.06 -11.23 9.13
N LYS A 105 4.17 -12.51 9.53
CA LYS A 105 3.47 -13.63 8.90
C LYS A 105 1.94 -13.45 8.80
N ASP A 106 1.36 -12.70 9.74
CA ASP A 106 -0.07 -12.37 9.78
C ASP A 106 -0.54 -11.59 8.53
N PHE A 107 0.36 -10.96 7.77
CA PHE A 107 0.03 -10.23 6.54
C PHE A 107 0.41 -10.96 5.25
N SER A 108 0.72 -12.26 5.31
CA SER A 108 1.11 -13.07 4.14
C SER A 108 0.11 -12.92 2.99
N LEU A 109 -1.17 -13.15 3.26
CA LEU A 109 -2.24 -13.03 2.27
C LEU A 109 -2.49 -11.58 1.83
N PHE A 110 -2.46 -10.65 2.80
CA PHE A 110 -2.63 -9.23 2.49
C PHE A 110 -1.53 -8.72 1.54
N LYS A 111 -0.29 -9.17 1.71
CA LYS A 111 0.85 -8.82 0.84
C LYS A 111 0.63 -9.29 -0.60
N GLU A 112 0.07 -10.49 -0.79
CA GLU A 112 -0.22 -11.03 -2.11
C GLU A 112 -1.36 -10.28 -2.81
N VAL A 113 -2.41 -9.93 -2.07
CA VAL A 113 -3.55 -9.17 -2.59
C VAL A 113 -3.20 -7.70 -2.84
N HIS A 114 -2.33 -7.12 -2.00
CA HIS A 114 -2.02 -5.70 -2.00
C HIS A 114 -0.53 -5.43 -2.15
N LYS A 115 -0.09 -5.20 -3.40
CA LYS A 115 1.33 -5.12 -3.78
C LYS A 115 1.94 -3.70 -3.75
N SER A 116 1.18 -2.67 -3.35
CA SER A 116 1.64 -1.27 -3.39
C SER A 116 1.23 -0.46 -2.16
N LEU A 117 1.90 0.67 -1.92
CA LEU A 117 1.57 1.63 -0.86
C LEU A 117 0.33 2.51 -1.19
N GLU A 118 -0.33 2.27 -2.31
CA GLU A 118 -1.56 3.00 -2.65
C GLU A 118 -2.76 2.47 -1.87
N PRO A 119 -3.87 3.23 -1.75
CA PRO A 119 -5.07 2.68 -1.11
C PRO A 119 -5.51 1.38 -1.80
N ALA A 120 -5.74 0.32 -1.02
CA ALA A 120 -6.19 -0.96 -1.55
C ALA A 120 -7.45 -0.81 -2.41
N THR A 121 -7.57 -1.60 -3.47
CA THR A 121 -8.70 -1.55 -4.40
C THR A 121 -10.03 -1.69 -3.66
N ILE A 122 -10.10 -2.60 -2.68
CA ILE A 122 -11.26 -2.80 -1.80
C ILE A 122 -11.72 -1.49 -1.14
N TRP A 123 -10.77 -0.69 -0.62
CA TRP A 123 -11.08 0.62 -0.03
C TRP A 123 -11.50 1.66 -1.07
N ARG A 124 -10.88 1.65 -2.26
CA ARG A 124 -11.26 2.55 -3.36
C ARG A 124 -12.70 2.27 -3.80
N VAL A 125 -13.07 1.01 -3.93
CA VAL A 125 -14.45 0.60 -4.27
C VAL A 125 -15.43 1.04 -3.19
N ALA A 126 -15.14 0.79 -1.91
CA ALA A 126 -16.00 1.23 -0.81
C ALA A 126 -16.23 2.75 -0.81
N LYS A 127 -15.23 3.52 -1.23
CA LYS A 127 -15.34 4.99 -1.36
C LYS A 127 -16.22 5.41 -2.54
N ILE A 128 -16.11 4.73 -3.68
CA ILE A 128 -16.88 5.04 -4.90
C ILE A 128 -18.33 4.54 -4.78
N ARG A 129 -18.53 3.39 -4.12
CA ARG A 129 -19.80 2.70 -3.92
C ARG A 129 -20.03 2.48 -2.42
N PRO A 130 -20.51 3.50 -1.67
CA PRO A 130 -20.70 3.40 -0.23
C PRO A 130 -21.68 2.29 0.20
N ASP A 131 -22.63 1.93 -0.68
CA ASP A 131 -23.55 0.81 -0.55
C ASP A 131 -22.82 -0.54 -0.41
N SER A 132 -21.64 -0.68 -1.02
CA SER A 132 -20.82 -1.89 -0.96
C SER A 132 -19.93 -2.00 0.29
N LEU A 133 -19.99 -1.05 1.23
CA LEU A 133 -19.06 -0.96 2.36
C LEU A 133 -19.03 -2.24 3.22
N SER A 134 -20.18 -2.88 3.44
CA SER A 134 -20.26 -4.14 4.20
C SER A 134 -19.50 -5.28 3.50
N LEU A 135 -19.66 -5.40 2.19
CA LEU A 135 -18.96 -6.37 1.34
C LEU A 135 -17.45 -6.12 1.30
N MET A 136 -17.04 -4.86 1.17
CA MET A 136 -15.62 -4.49 1.15
C MET A 136 -14.97 -4.70 2.53
N LYS A 137 -15.70 -4.45 3.64
CA LYS A 137 -15.25 -4.83 4.98
C LYS A 137 -15.07 -6.34 5.12
N PHE A 138 -15.98 -7.12 4.55
CA PHE A 138 -15.86 -8.58 4.53
C PHE A 138 -14.61 -9.04 3.77
N LEU A 139 -14.37 -8.55 2.55
CA LEU A 139 -13.16 -8.87 1.79
C LEU A 139 -11.88 -8.45 2.53
N SER A 140 -11.89 -7.26 3.13
CA SER A 140 -10.75 -6.77 3.92
C SER A 140 -10.43 -7.68 5.10
N ARG A 141 -11.46 -8.20 5.80
CA ARG A 141 -11.26 -9.17 6.89
C ARG A 141 -10.68 -10.48 6.37
N LEU A 142 -11.14 -10.97 5.23
CA LEU A 142 -10.59 -12.19 4.61
C LEU A 142 -9.11 -12.01 4.28
N CYS A 143 -8.73 -10.87 3.67
CA CYS A 143 -7.33 -10.59 3.33
C CYS A 143 -6.40 -10.52 4.55
N CYS A 144 -6.94 -10.19 5.72
CA CYS A 144 -6.21 -10.10 6.98
C CYS A 144 -6.37 -11.35 7.87
N LYS A 145 -6.98 -12.44 7.38
CA LYS A 145 -7.02 -13.69 8.13
C LYS A 145 -5.62 -14.29 8.19
N LYS A 146 -5.24 -14.77 9.38
CA LYS A 146 -3.94 -15.41 9.59
C LYS A 146 -3.87 -16.71 8.80
N THR A 147 -2.76 -16.91 8.09
CA THR A 147 -2.39 -18.25 7.64
C THR A 147 -2.05 -19.09 8.86
N HIS A 148 -2.70 -20.24 9.00
CA HIS A 148 -2.53 -21.09 10.18
C HIS A 148 -1.24 -21.91 10.07
N GLU A 149 -0.45 -21.92 11.15
CA GLU A 149 0.74 -22.79 11.26
C GLU A 149 0.37 -24.23 11.63
N GLN A 150 -0.87 -24.43 12.10
CA GLN A 150 -1.43 -25.73 12.45
C GLN A 150 -2.67 -26.03 11.60
N PRO A 151 -3.00 -27.32 11.38
CA PRO A 151 -4.20 -27.69 10.63
C PRO A 151 -5.45 -27.14 11.31
N VAL A 152 -6.35 -26.53 10.54
CA VAL A 152 -7.63 -26.02 11.01
C VAL A 152 -8.74 -26.94 10.56
N LEU A 153 -9.68 -27.21 11.45
CA LEU A 153 -10.90 -27.95 11.13
C LEU A 153 -11.86 -27.02 10.39
N CYS A 154 -12.27 -27.43 9.19
CA CYS A 154 -13.36 -26.79 8.49
C CYS A 154 -14.65 -26.93 9.32
N SER A 155 -15.35 -25.81 9.55
CA SER A 155 -16.63 -25.81 10.27
C SER A 155 -17.73 -26.62 9.57
N LYS A 156 -17.60 -26.85 8.25
CA LYS A 156 -18.59 -27.55 7.43
C LYS A 156 -18.31 -29.04 7.29
N CYS A 157 -17.10 -29.38 6.85
CA CYS A 157 -16.74 -30.76 6.50
C CYS A 157 -15.93 -31.49 7.57
N THR A 158 -15.57 -30.78 8.66
CA THR A 158 -14.71 -31.25 9.77
C THR A 158 -13.34 -31.80 9.35
N HIS A 159 -12.94 -31.64 8.09
CA HIS A 159 -11.60 -32.00 7.64
C HIS A 159 -10.59 -30.94 8.09
N GLN A 160 -9.39 -31.41 8.41
CA GLN A 160 -8.25 -30.56 8.70
C GLN A 160 -7.60 -30.09 7.40
N HIS A 161 -7.37 -28.78 7.29
CA HIS A 161 -6.63 -28.19 6.18
C HIS A 161 -5.54 -27.24 6.69
N MET A 162 -4.44 -27.16 5.95
CA MET A 162 -3.33 -26.24 6.22
C MET A 162 -3.44 -24.93 5.40
N HIS A 163 -4.29 -24.93 4.38
CA HIS A 163 -4.45 -23.80 3.47
C HIS A 163 -5.45 -22.77 4.02
N ILE A 164 -5.47 -21.60 3.37
CA ILE A 164 -6.42 -20.52 3.67
C ILE A 164 -7.84 -21.07 3.49
N GLU A 165 -8.73 -20.74 4.43
CA GLU A 165 -10.13 -21.20 4.45
C GLU A 165 -10.85 -21.03 3.10
N VAL A 166 -10.54 -19.95 2.37
CA VAL A 166 -11.09 -19.67 1.03
C VAL A 166 -10.70 -20.75 0.02
N VAL A 167 -9.46 -21.23 0.04
CA VAL A 167 -8.98 -22.29 -0.88
C VAL A 167 -9.74 -23.58 -0.60
N HIS A 168 -9.79 -23.98 0.67
CA HIS A 168 -10.53 -25.17 1.07
C HIS A 168 -12.01 -25.08 0.66
N ALA A 169 -12.66 -23.95 0.97
CA ALA A 169 -14.07 -23.76 0.66
C ALA A 169 -14.38 -23.73 -0.85
N LEU A 170 -13.43 -23.30 -1.69
CA LEU A 170 -13.62 -23.21 -3.13
C LEU A 170 -13.28 -24.50 -3.88
N PHE A 171 -12.31 -25.28 -3.42
CA PHE A 171 -11.77 -26.39 -4.23
C PHE A 171 -11.82 -27.76 -3.55
N GLU A 172 -11.95 -27.83 -2.23
CA GLU A 172 -11.77 -29.08 -1.48
C GLU A 172 -13.01 -29.47 -0.66
N CYS A 173 -13.80 -28.49 -0.20
CA CYS A 173 -14.89 -28.74 0.74
C CYS A 173 -16.08 -29.41 0.01
N PRO A 174 -16.47 -30.63 0.38
CA PRO A 174 -17.58 -31.32 -0.29
C PRO A 174 -18.95 -30.70 0.01
N PHE A 175 -19.06 -29.83 1.03
CA PHE A 175 -20.32 -29.23 1.49
C PHE A 175 -20.56 -27.81 0.97
N THR A 176 -19.67 -27.23 0.16
CA THR A 176 -19.83 -25.86 -0.35
C THR A 176 -20.50 -25.79 -1.72
N ASP A 177 -20.73 -26.93 -2.39
CA ASP A 177 -21.11 -27.04 -3.81
C ASP A 177 -20.28 -26.09 -4.69
N SER A 178 -19.00 -25.95 -4.33
CA SER A 178 -18.17 -24.86 -4.85
C SER A 178 -17.87 -24.97 -6.34
N PRO A 179 -17.72 -26.14 -7.00
CA PRO A 179 -17.44 -26.18 -8.43
C PRO A 179 -18.56 -25.59 -9.27
N ALA A 180 -19.82 -25.93 -8.99
CA ALA A 180 -20.98 -25.41 -9.72
C ALA A 180 -21.15 -23.90 -9.50
N ARG A 181 -20.95 -23.46 -8.25
CA ARG A 181 -21.05 -22.04 -7.88
C ARG A 181 -19.91 -21.21 -8.45
N LEU A 182 -18.69 -21.76 -8.48
CA LEU A 182 -17.53 -21.12 -9.09
C LEU A 182 -17.74 -20.98 -10.59
N GLN A 183 -18.24 -22.02 -11.26
CA GLN A 183 -18.59 -21.96 -12.68
C GLN A 183 -19.65 -20.88 -12.94
N THR A 184 -20.67 -20.80 -12.08
CA THR A 184 -21.71 -19.77 -12.17
C THR A 184 -21.13 -18.37 -11.98
N PHE A 185 -20.23 -18.18 -11.01
CA PHE A 185 -19.52 -16.91 -10.81
C PHE A 185 -18.66 -16.53 -12.03
N ILE A 186 -17.89 -17.47 -12.57
CA ILE A 186 -17.09 -17.21 -13.78
C ILE A 186 -18.01 -16.78 -14.92
N GLU A 187 -19.15 -17.45 -15.10
CA GLU A 187 -20.16 -17.08 -16.11
C GLU A 187 -20.71 -15.66 -15.90
N THR A 188 -20.95 -15.21 -14.67
CA THR A 188 -21.37 -13.81 -14.43
C THR A 188 -20.28 -12.80 -14.77
N VAL A 189 -18.99 -13.15 -14.60
CA VAL A 189 -17.87 -12.30 -15.02
C VAL A 189 -17.86 -12.07 -16.53
N ARG A 190 -18.37 -13.01 -17.34
CA ARG A 190 -18.50 -12.83 -18.80
C ARG A 190 -19.31 -11.58 -19.16
N GLN A 191 -20.32 -11.25 -18.36
CA GLN A 191 -21.16 -10.05 -18.56
C GLN A 191 -20.40 -8.75 -18.27
N LEU A 192 -19.34 -8.80 -17.45
CA LEU A 192 -18.47 -7.67 -17.16
C LEU A 192 -17.35 -7.54 -18.19
N SER A 193 -16.65 -8.64 -18.49
CA SER A 193 -15.55 -8.66 -19.46
C SER A 193 -15.35 -10.08 -19.99
N ALA A 194 -15.57 -10.27 -21.29
CA ALA A 194 -15.28 -11.53 -21.98
C ALA A 194 -13.79 -11.93 -21.91
N PRO A 195 -12.81 -11.01 -22.12
CA PRO A 195 -11.39 -11.31 -21.92
C PRO A 195 -11.05 -11.77 -20.50
N LEU A 196 -11.60 -11.11 -19.48
CA LEU A 196 -11.37 -11.49 -18.08
C LEU A 196 -11.94 -12.88 -17.79
N HIS A 197 -13.16 -13.14 -18.28
CA HIS A 197 -13.80 -14.43 -18.13
C HIS A 197 -12.97 -15.60 -18.73
N GLU A 198 -12.43 -15.44 -19.94
CA GLU A 198 -11.58 -16.47 -20.55
C GLU A 198 -10.26 -16.66 -19.79
N HIS A 199 -9.72 -15.59 -19.21
CA HIS A 199 -8.57 -15.67 -18.33
C HIS A 199 -8.86 -16.46 -17.05
N LEU A 200 -9.97 -16.16 -16.35
CA LEU A 200 -10.33 -16.81 -15.09
C LEU A 200 -10.63 -18.32 -15.23
N LYS A 201 -11.08 -18.78 -16.42
CA LYS A 201 -11.31 -20.21 -16.68
C LYS A 201 -10.03 -21.05 -16.65
N ASN A 202 -8.91 -20.45 -17.08
CA ASN A 202 -7.68 -21.17 -17.36
C ASN A 202 -6.57 -20.87 -16.34
N ILE A 203 -6.90 -20.13 -15.28
CA ILE A 203 -5.92 -19.68 -14.29
C ILE A 203 -5.73 -20.72 -13.18
N GLU A 204 -4.54 -20.71 -12.59
CA GLU A 204 -4.24 -21.53 -11.42
C GLU A 204 -5.18 -21.19 -10.24
N PRO A 205 -5.67 -22.19 -9.48
CA PRO A 205 -6.53 -21.99 -8.32
C PRO A 205 -6.02 -20.95 -7.31
N ALA A 206 -4.72 -20.96 -7.02
CA ALA A 206 -4.11 -20.02 -6.07
C ALA A 206 -4.26 -18.57 -6.54
N THR A 207 -4.00 -18.29 -7.82
CA THR A 207 -4.16 -16.95 -8.38
C THR A 207 -5.63 -16.55 -8.49
N LEU A 208 -6.53 -17.49 -8.82
CA LEU A 208 -7.97 -17.23 -8.81
C LEU A 208 -8.44 -16.74 -7.44
N VAL A 209 -7.99 -17.40 -6.35
CA VAL A 209 -8.31 -16.96 -4.99
C VAL A 209 -7.85 -15.52 -4.77
N LEU A 210 -6.63 -15.17 -5.17
CA LEU A 210 -6.13 -13.80 -5.01
C LEU A 210 -6.99 -12.77 -5.75
N TYR A 211 -7.40 -13.04 -6.99
CA TYR A 211 -8.27 -12.15 -7.76
C TYR A 211 -9.65 -11.99 -7.13
N VAL A 212 -10.27 -13.09 -6.71
CA VAL A 212 -11.57 -13.06 -6.03
C VAL A 212 -11.47 -12.37 -4.65
N MET A 213 -10.29 -12.39 -4.02
CA MET A 213 -10.02 -11.63 -2.79
C MET A 213 -9.70 -10.15 -3.03
N GLY A 214 -9.55 -9.74 -4.29
CA GLY A 214 -9.43 -8.34 -4.69
C GLY A 214 -8.03 -7.90 -5.15
N MET A 215 -7.16 -8.87 -5.49
CA MET A 215 -5.92 -8.58 -6.18
C MET A 215 -6.24 -7.99 -7.56
N ILE A 216 -5.59 -6.86 -7.89
CA ILE A 216 -5.61 -6.29 -9.23
C ILE A 216 -4.17 -6.00 -9.59
N ASP A 217 -3.66 -6.74 -10.56
CA ASP A 217 -2.36 -6.54 -11.19
C ASP A 217 -2.54 -6.01 -12.63
N ASP A 218 -1.43 -5.91 -13.36
CA ASP A 218 -1.43 -5.38 -14.73
C ASP A 218 -2.26 -6.27 -15.67
N VAL A 219 -2.34 -7.58 -15.42
CA VAL A 219 -3.15 -8.51 -16.24
C VAL A 219 -4.63 -8.19 -16.10
N ILE A 220 -5.14 -8.06 -14.87
CA ILE A 220 -6.55 -7.65 -14.68
C ILE A 220 -6.81 -6.26 -15.26
N ALA A 221 -5.83 -5.37 -15.18
CA ALA A 221 -5.93 -4.02 -15.74
C ALA A 221 -6.01 -3.96 -17.25
N ASP A 222 -5.37 -4.89 -17.94
CA ASP A 222 -5.46 -4.99 -19.38
C ASP A 222 -6.75 -5.70 -19.83
N LEU A 223 -7.26 -6.63 -19.01
CA LEU A 223 -8.44 -7.44 -19.34
C LEU A 223 -9.77 -6.77 -18.98
N MET A 224 -9.78 -5.73 -18.14
CA MET A 224 -11.01 -5.10 -17.69
C MET A 224 -10.83 -3.58 -17.48
N PRO A 225 -11.74 -2.75 -18.01
CA PRO A 225 -11.73 -1.31 -17.73
C PRO A 225 -11.86 -1.02 -16.23
N ILE A 226 -11.10 -0.02 -15.76
CA ILE A 226 -11.10 0.42 -14.34
C ILE A 226 -12.51 0.76 -13.84
N ALA A 227 -13.38 1.25 -14.71
CA ALA A 227 -14.77 1.59 -14.38
C ALA A 227 -15.61 0.37 -13.91
N LEU A 228 -15.23 -0.84 -14.32
CA LEU A 228 -15.95 -2.08 -13.99
C LEU A 228 -15.40 -2.77 -12.73
N TYR A 229 -14.27 -2.29 -12.18
CA TYR A 229 -13.65 -2.87 -10.98
C TYR A 229 -14.58 -2.89 -9.75
N PRO A 230 -15.38 -1.84 -9.48
CA PRO A 230 -16.32 -1.88 -8.37
C PRO A 230 -17.29 -3.06 -8.48
N GLU A 231 -17.88 -3.24 -9.67
CA GLU A 231 -18.86 -4.30 -9.91
C GLU A 231 -18.22 -5.68 -9.81
N PHE A 232 -17.04 -5.85 -10.38
CA PHE A 232 -16.27 -7.08 -10.27
C PHE A 232 -15.98 -7.45 -8.80
N LEU A 233 -15.49 -6.52 -7.98
CA LEU A 233 -15.19 -6.78 -6.57
C LEU A 233 -16.46 -7.02 -5.74
N ILE A 234 -17.57 -6.37 -6.06
CA ILE A 234 -18.87 -6.64 -5.43
C ILE A 234 -19.32 -8.07 -5.74
N ASN A 235 -19.21 -8.51 -6.99
CA ASN A 235 -19.53 -9.89 -7.40
C ASN A 235 -18.63 -10.90 -6.70
N CYS A 236 -17.33 -10.62 -6.59
CA CYS A 236 -16.39 -11.45 -5.84
C CYS A 236 -16.77 -11.56 -4.36
N ALA A 237 -17.11 -10.44 -3.72
CA ALA A 237 -17.52 -10.42 -2.32
C ALA A 237 -18.81 -11.22 -2.08
N ASN A 238 -19.82 -11.04 -2.93
CA ASN A 238 -21.08 -11.78 -2.85
C ASN A 238 -20.85 -13.27 -3.05
N PHE A 239 -20.03 -13.64 -4.05
CA PHE A 239 -19.66 -15.03 -4.30
C PHE A 239 -18.99 -15.65 -3.07
N LEU A 240 -17.94 -15.01 -2.53
CA LEU A 240 -17.23 -15.51 -1.35
C LEU A 240 -18.12 -15.57 -0.11
N GLN A 241 -18.99 -14.58 0.13
CA GLN A 241 -19.97 -14.65 1.21
C GLN A 241 -20.88 -15.85 1.03
N SER A 242 -21.37 -16.08 -0.18
CA SER A 242 -22.28 -17.19 -0.45
C SER A 242 -21.59 -18.56 -0.19
N VAL A 243 -20.29 -18.67 -0.45
CA VAL A 243 -19.51 -19.90 -0.23
C VAL A 243 -19.13 -20.08 1.24
N LEU A 244 -18.77 -18.99 1.94
CA LEU A 244 -18.24 -19.02 3.30
C LEU A 244 -19.30 -18.87 4.40
N SER A 245 -20.46 -18.28 4.12
CA SER A 245 -21.51 -18.06 5.11
C SER A 245 -22.39 -19.30 5.25
N VAL A 246 -22.14 -20.10 6.30
CA VAL A 246 -23.13 -20.84 7.11
C VAL A 246 -22.58 -20.89 8.53
#